data_AF-A0A3L7P7D1-F1
#
_entry.id   AF-A0A3L7P7D1-F1
#
_cell.length_a   1.000
_cell.length_b   1.000
_cell.length_c   1.000
_cell.angle_alpha   90.00
_cell.angle_beta   90.00
_cell.angle_gamma   90.00
#
_symmetry.space_group_name_H-M   'P 1'
#
loop_
_entity.id
_entity.type
_entity.pdbx_description
1 polymer ?
#
loop_
_entity_poly.entity_id
_entity_poly.type
_entity_poly.pdbx_seq_one_letter_code
_entity_poly.pdbx_strand_id
1 'polypeptide(L)'
;MNCKNCAAPLTKAVGLSQMVCTFCHTIQAATDVSGVIDRVLSLGELLGVHCPACDVELVTALVDEVPAALCPGCQGVLFSGTEFRQVVEDRRAAYTGPEIAVTPPHTAEFERRLECPGCHAKMEVHPYYGAGRAIIDSCATCKLVWVDQGELTNLERSPGRRSPAMMEVLPRVGSPSTVAGEEESDASGNQDAVLTKAIGQGGLLELVKMLLG
;
A
#
# COMPACT_ATOMS: atom_id res chain seq x y z
N MET A 1 9.35 13.65 -11.00
CA MET A 1 9.65 13.81 -12.45
C MET A 1 9.31 15.22 -12.91
N ASN A 2 9.91 15.72 -13.99
CA ASN A 2 9.64 17.07 -14.50
C ASN A 2 8.68 17.04 -15.70
N CYS A 3 7.85 18.09 -15.81
CA CYS A 3 6.92 18.28 -16.90
C CYS A 3 7.67 18.46 -18.22
N LYS A 4 7.31 17.70 -19.27
CA LYS A 4 7.95 17.83 -20.60
C LYS A 4 7.63 19.17 -21.28
N ASN A 5 6.57 19.86 -20.86
CA ASN A 5 6.14 21.13 -21.42
C ASN A 5 6.81 22.35 -20.74
N CYS A 6 6.84 22.39 -19.40
CA CYS A 6 7.35 23.56 -18.67
C CYS A 6 8.53 23.29 -17.73
N ALA A 7 9.03 22.04 -17.68
CA ALA A 7 10.08 21.56 -16.78
C ALA A 7 9.77 21.65 -15.26
N ALA A 8 8.62 22.17 -14.84
CA ALA A 8 8.21 22.17 -13.44
C ALA A 8 8.02 20.73 -12.91
N PRO A 9 8.24 20.48 -11.60
CA PRO A 9 7.94 19.18 -11.00
C PRO A 9 6.47 18.78 -11.21
N LEU A 10 6.25 17.52 -11.59
CA LEU A 10 4.92 16.92 -11.60
C LEU A 10 4.56 16.53 -10.18
N THR A 11 3.35 16.85 -9.77
CA THR A 11 2.90 16.73 -8.36
C THR A 11 1.59 15.99 -8.22
N LYS A 12 0.81 15.81 -9.31
CA LYS A 12 -0.46 15.06 -9.26
C LYS A 12 -0.47 13.94 -10.28
N ALA A 13 -0.81 12.73 -9.86
CA ALA A 13 -1.24 11.65 -10.75
C ALA A 13 -2.75 11.80 -10.98
N VAL A 14 -3.21 11.70 -12.23
CA VAL A 14 -4.62 11.54 -12.61
C VAL A 14 -4.75 10.13 -13.17
N GLY A 15 -5.08 9.17 -12.30
CA GLY A 15 -5.23 7.74 -12.64
C GLY A 15 -3.94 6.99 -13.01
N LEU A 16 -4.12 5.72 -13.37
CA LEU A 16 -3.15 4.66 -13.74
C LEU A 16 -1.86 5.08 -14.44
N SER A 17 -1.96 6.08 -15.33
CA SER A 17 -0.93 6.30 -16.35
C SER A 17 -0.81 7.75 -16.76
N GLN A 18 -1.34 8.70 -16.00
CA GLN A 18 -1.24 10.12 -16.33
C GLN A 18 -0.88 10.96 -15.12
N MET A 19 -0.04 11.97 -15.33
CA MET A 19 0.31 12.97 -14.33
C MET A 19 0.05 14.36 -14.87
N VAL A 20 -0.43 15.23 -14.00
CA VAL A 20 -0.76 16.62 -14.29
C VAL A 20 0.28 17.52 -13.67
N CYS A 21 0.82 18.41 -14.49
CA CYS A 21 1.65 19.51 -14.02
C CYS A 21 0.79 20.57 -13.33
N THR A 22 1.05 20.85 -12.07
CA THR A 22 0.32 21.91 -11.32
C THR A 22 0.66 23.32 -11.78
N PHE A 23 1.69 23.51 -12.60
CA PHE A 23 2.08 24.81 -13.14
C PHE A 23 1.41 25.13 -14.49
N CYS A 24 1.56 24.24 -15.49
CA CYS A 24 1.02 24.48 -16.84
C CYS A 24 -0.17 23.58 -17.21
N HIS A 25 -0.64 22.75 -16.26
CA HIS A 25 -1.80 21.88 -16.39
C HIS A 25 -1.68 20.83 -17.50
N THR A 26 -0.47 20.62 -18.01
CA THR A 26 -0.19 19.56 -18.99
C THR A 26 -0.36 18.20 -18.36
N ILE A 27 -1.16 17.36 -19.02
CA ILE A 27 -1.33 15.95 -18.69
C ILE A 27 -0.31 15.16 -19.52
N GLN A 28 0.50 14.33 -18.88
CA GLN A 28 1.49 13.48 -19.54
C GLN A 28 1.52 12.09 -18.95
N ALA A 29 1.95 11.09 -19.72
CA ALA A 29 1.99 9.73 -19.24
C ALA A 29 2.88 9.59 -17.98
N ALA A 30 2.38 8.87 -16.97
CA ALA A 30 3.21 8.41 -15.86
C ALA A 30 4.29 7.47 -16.41
N THR A 31 5.47 7.47 -15.80
CA THR A 31 6.54 6.57 -16.22
C THR A 31 6.09 5.14 -16.02
N ASP A 32 6.40 4.28 -16.99
CA ASP A 32 6.25 2.85 -16.83
C ASP A 32 7.14 2.36 -15.68
N VAL A 33 6.51 2.01 -14.56
CA VAL A 33 7.17 1.49 -13.37
C VAL A 33 7.21 -0.05 -13.36
N SER A 34 6.72 -0.73 -14.42
CA SER A 34 6.68 -2.20 -14.47
C SER A 34 8.05 -2.87 -14.32
N GLY A 35 9.12 -2.18 -14.72
CA GLY A 35 10.51 -2.62 -14.55
C GLY A 35 11.20 -2.14 -13.26
N VAL A 36 10.52 -1.36 -12.43
CA VAL A 36 11.06 -0.83 -11.16
C VAL A 36 10.74 -1.81 -10.03
N ILE A 37 11.68 -2.01 -9.11
CA ILE A 37 11.48 -2.84 -7.91
C ILE A 37 10.23 -2.34 -7.17
N ASP A 38 9.33 -3.27 -6.84
CA ASP A 38 8.06 -3.02 -6.17
C ASP A 38 7.08 -2.07 -6.87
N ARG A 39 7.35 -1.62 -8.10
CA ARG A 39 6.45 -0.75 -8.91
C ARG A 39 5.93 0.47 -8.16
N VAL A 40 6.81 1.11 -7.39
CA VAL A 40 6.47 2.30 -6.60
C VAL A 40 6.62 3.56 -7.46
N LEU A 41 5.57 4.38 -7.51
CA LEU A 41 5.57 5.70 -8.12
C LEU A 41 5.57 6.76 -7.02
N SER A 42 6.68 7.48 -6.85
CA SER A 42 6.76 8.61 -5.92
C SER A 42 6.04 9.84 -6.48
N LEU A 43 5.17 10.44 -5.66
CA LEU A 43 4.46 11.70 -5.95
C LEU A 43 5.18 12.92 -5.33
N GLY A 44 5.98 12.69 -4.28
CA GLY A 44 6.98 13.65 -3.80
C GLY A 44 6.49 14.69 -2.80
N GLU A 45 5.24 14.59 -2.31
CA GLU A 45 4.73 15.48 -1.26
C GLU A 45 5.13 14.94 0.11
N LEU A 46 5.71 15.79 0.97
CA LEU A 46 6.14 15.42 2.32
C LEU A 46 4.93 15.20 3.25
N LEU A 47 5.00 14.17 4.09
CA LEU A 47 3.89 13.72 4.94
C LEU A 47 4.01 14.10 6.41
N GLY A 48 5.10 14.74 6.86
CA GLY A 48 5.29 15.06 8.28
C GLY A 48 5.44 13.86 9.21
N VAL A 49 5.67 12.66 8.66
CA VAL A 49 5.96 11.43 9.39
C VAL A 49 7.29 10.85 8.93
N HIS A 50 8.04 10.27 9.85
CA HIS A 50 9.40 9.79 9.59
C HIS A 50 9.43 8.27 9.38
N CYS A 51 10.36 7.84 8.54
CA CYS A 51 10.64 6.44 8.29
C CYS A 51 11.06 5.72 9.57
N PRO A 52 10.39 4.62 9.96
CA PRO A 52 10.74 3.90 11.18
C PRO A 52 12.13 3.23 11.11
N ALA A 53 12.64 2.97 9.91
CA ALA A 53 13.92 2.29 9.71
C ALA A 53 15.14 3.22 9.65
N CYS A 54 14.98 4.45 9.15
CA CYS A 54 16.10 5.37 8.92
C CYS A 54 15.82 6.84 9.24
N ASP A 55 14.66 7.14 9.83
CA ASP A 55 14.28 8.48 10.30
C ASP A 55 14.26 9.57 9.21
N VAL A 56 14.09 9.20 7.95
CA VAL A 56 13.89 10.13 6.84
C VAL A 56 12.40 10.40 6.65
N GLU A 57 12.01 11.66 6.46
CA GLU A 57 10.62 12.05 6.22
C GLU A 57 10.04 11.33 4.98
N LEU A 58 8.85 10.76 5.15
CA LEU A 58 8.16 10.01 4.10
C LEU A 58 7.50 10.96 3.09
N VAL A 59 7.41 10.49 1.85
CA VAL A 59 6.71 11.19 0.76
C VAL A 59 5.52 10.38 0.26
N THR A 60 4.54 11.05 -0.31
CA THR A 60 3.40 10.42 -1.00
C THR A 60 3.88 9.53 -2.16
N ALA A 61 3.22 8.38 -2.31
CA ALA A 61 3.50 7.42 -3.38
C ALA A 61 2.25 6.62 -3.77
N LEU A 62 2.34 5.95 -4.92
CA LEU A 62 1.39 4.93 -5.37
C LEU A 62 2.13 3.61 -5.59
N VAL A 63 1.49 2.51 -5.24
CA VAL A 63 1.95 1.15 -5.54
C VAL A 63 0.81 0.40 -6.22
N ASP A 64 0.95 0.10 -7.51
CA ASP A 64 -0.15 -0.42 -8.34
C ASP A 64 -1.45 0.40 -8.13
N GLU A 65 -1.30 1.74 -8.16
CA GLU A 65 -2.36 2.74 -7.89
C GLU A 65 -2.91 2.81 -6.47
N VAL A 66 -2.48 1.92 -5.60
CA VAL A 66 -2.89 1.95 -4.20
C VAL A 66 -2.07 3.02 -3.47
N PRO A 67 -2.70 3.94 -2.73
CA PRO A 67 -1.99 4.94 -1.95
C PRO A 67 -1.02 4.34 -0.93
N ALA A 68 0.14 4.96 -0.81
CA ALA A 68 1.17 4.57 0.14
C ALA A 68 2.07 5.76 0.50
N ALA A 69 2.95 5.56 1.49
CA ALA A 69 4.04 6.47 1.79
C ALA A 69 5.40 5.80 1.54
N LEU A 70 6.26 6.44 0.76
CA LEU A 70 7.59 5.94 0.39
C LEU A 70 8.66 6.67 1.21
N CYS A 71 9.65 5.93 1.71
CA CYS A 71 10.88 6.53 2.21
C CYS A 71 11.88 6.74 1.06
N PRO A 72 12.33 7.98 0.78
CA PRO A 72 13.33 8.22 -0.26
C PRO A 72 14.72 7.69 0.11
N GLY A 73 15.01 7.47 1.40
CA GLY A 73 16.31 6.97 1.88
C GLY A 73 16.48 5.46 1.73
N CYS A 74 15.62 4.67 2.39
CA CYS A 74 15.71 3.21 2.37
C CYS A 74 14.79 2.52 1.34
N GLN A 75 13.93 3.28 0.67
CA GLN A 75 12.95 2.76 -0.31
C GLN A 75 11.88 1.82 0.27
N GLY A 76 11.76 1.75 1.60
CA GLY A 76 10.65 1.08 2.27
C GLY A 76 9.33 1.84 2.12
N VAL A 77 8.22 1.12 2.24
CA VAL A 77 6.87 1.60 1.97
C VAL A 77 5.96 1.35 3.17
N LEU A 78 5.20 2.37 3.54
CA LEU A 78 4.17 2.31 4.58
C LEU A 78 2.78 2.31 3.94
N PHE A 79 1.93 1.39 4.38
CA PHE A 79 0.54 1.23 3.96
C PHE A 79 -0.39 1.22 5.18
N SER A 80 -1.69 1.43 4.96
CA SER A 80 -2.69 0.83 5.84
C SER A 80 -2.78 -0.68 5.58
N GLY A 81 -3.30 -1.43 6.54
CA GLY A 81 -3.54 -2.86 6.36
C GLY A 81 -4.48 -3.19 5.20
N THR A 82 -5.46 -2.33 4.92
CA THR A 82 -6.42 -2.50 3.81
C THR A 82 -5.72 -2.36 2.46
N GLU A 83 -4.93 -1.30 2.28
CA GLU A 83 -4.18 -1.04 1.05
C GLU A 83 -3.11 -2.11 0.81
N PHE A 84 -2.36 -2.48 1.86
CA PHE A 84 -1.38 -3.56 1.77
C PHE A 84 -2.02 -4.88 1.32
N ARG A 85 -3.17 -5.22 1.90
CA ARG A 85 -3.92 -6.42 1.51
C ARG A 85 -4.30 -6.40 0.05
N GLN A 86 -4.88 -5.29 -0.43
CA GLN A 86 -5.29 -5.13 -1.83
C GLN A 86 -4.13 -5.35 -2.79
N VAL A 87 -3.00 -4.65 -2.56
CA VAL A 87 -1.79 -4.80 -3.40
C VAL A 87 -1.34 -6.25 -3.45
N VAL A 88 -1.23 -6.92 -2.29
CA VAL A 88 -0.76 -8.31 -2.26
C VAL A 88 -1.72 -9.26 -2.96
N GLU A 89 -3.04 -9.13 -2.74
CA GLU A 89 -4.04 -9.98 -3.38
C GLU A 89 -4.03 -9.83 -4.91
N ASP A 90 -4.00 -8.60 -5.41
CA ASP A 90 -3.97 -8.32 -6.85
C ASP A 90 -2.69 -8.81 -7.52
N ARG A 91 -1.53 -8.51 -6.92
CA ARG A 91 -0.23 -8.98 -7.42
C ARG A 91 -0.20 -10.49 -7.53
N ARG A 92 -0.62 -11.18 -6.46
CA ARG A 92 -0.59 -12.64 -6.43
C ARG A 92 -1.61 -13.26 -7.39
N ALA A 93 -2.77 -12.64 -7.58
CA ALA A 93 -3.76 -13.09 -8.55
C ALA A 93 -3.26 -12.96 -10.00
N ALA A 94 -2.55 -11.87 -10.31
CA ALA A 94 -2.02 -11.59 -11.65
C ALA A 94 -0.69 -12.32 -11.97
N TYR A 95 0.05 -12.76 -10.96
CA TYR A 95 1.38 -13.32 -11.15
C TYR A 95 1.37 -14.70 -11.83
N THR A 96 2.03 -14.79 -12.98
CA THR A 96 2.19 -16.02 -13.78
C THR A 96 3.65 -16.44 -13.99
N GLY A 97 4.59 -15.76 -13.34
CA GLY A 97 6.02 -15.98 -13.48
C GLY A 97 6.59 -17.10 -12.59
N PRO A 98 7.93 -17.24 -12.56
CA PRO A 98 8.61 -18.26 -11.76
C PRO A 98 8.52 -17.98 -10.25
N GLU A 99 8.13 -18.98 -9.49
CA GLU A 99 8.10 -18.89 -8.04
C GLU A 99 9.52 -18.80 -7.44
N ILE A 100 9.66 -18.04 -6.35
CA ILE A 100 10.91 -18.04 -5.58
C ILE A 100 10.97 -19.26 -4.67
N ALA A 101 12.16 -19.84 -4.53
CA ALA A 101 12.39 -20.95 -3.62
C ALA A 101 12.17 -20.51 -2.16
N VAL A 102 11.44 -21.34 -1.40
CA VAL A 102 11.26 -21.17 0.04
C VAL A 102 12.62 -21.30 0.72
N THR A 103 13.08 -20.23 1.36
CA THR A 103 14.32 -20.21 2.14
C THR A 103 13.97 -19.70 3.52
N PRO A 104 14.54 -20.27 4.60
CA PRO A 104 14.34 -19.72 5.94
C PRO A 104 14.72 -18.24 5.95
N PRO A 105 13.88 -17.37 6.56
CA PRO A 105 14.19 -15.97 6.70
C PRO A 105 15.49 -15.78 7.48
N HIS A 106 16.23 -14.71 7.17
CA HIS A 106 17.46 -14.40 7.88
C HIS A 106 17.10 -13.95 9.31
N THR A 107 17.71 -14.55 10.33
CA THR A 107 17.36 -14.31 11.75
C THR A 107 17.43 -12.84 12.17
N ALA A 108 18.30 -12.05 11.54
CA ALA A 108 18.48 -10.63 11.85
C ALA A 108 17.24 -9.76 11.58
N GLU A 109 16.41 -10.12 10.60
CA GLU A 109 15.19 -9.36 10.28
C GLU A 109 14.11 -9.53 11.36
N PHE A 110 14.06 -10.70 12.02
CA PHE A 110 13.14 -10.93 13.15
C PHE A 110 13.50 -10.18 14.43
N GLU A 111 14.76 -9.79 14.57
CA GLU A 111 15.24 -9.07 15.75
C GLU A 111 15.02 -7.57 15.65
N ARG A 112 14.64 -7.07 14.46
CA ARG A 112 14.33 -5.65 14.25
C ARG A 112 13.11 -5.27 15.09
N ARG A 113 13.17 -4.07 15.67
CA ARG A 113 12.08 -3.49 16.46
C ARG A 113 11.79 -2.09 15.95
N LEU A 114 10.86 -2.00 15.02
CA LEU A 114 10.37 -0.72 14.54
C LEU A 114 9.33 -0.12 15.48
N GLU A 115 9.28 1.21 15.50
CA GLU A 115 8.21 1.96 16.15
C GLU A 115 7.26 2.50 15.09
N CYS A 116 5.96 2.40 15.34
CA CYS A 116 4.95 2.84 14.40
C CYS A 116 5.06 4.36 14.19
N PRO A 117 5.17 4.86 12.95
CA PRO A 117 5.27 6.30 12.71
C PRO A 117 3.98 7.07 13.06
N GLY A 118 2.85 6.38 13.23
CA GLY A 118 1.56 6.98 13.59
C GLY A 118 1.30 7.10 15.10
N CYS A 119 1.81 6.17 15.92
CA CYS A 119 1.55 6.15 17.37
C CYS A 119 2.75 5.84 18.26
N HIS A 120 3.92 5.61 17.67
CA HIS A 120 5.17 5.22 18.34
C HIS A 120 5.12 3.92 19.15
N ALA A 121 4.03 3.14 19.04
CA ALA A 121 4.00 1.80 19.60
C ALA A 121 4.93 0.86 18.82
N LYS A 122 5.51 -0.12 19.52
CA LYS A 122 6.33 -1.16 18.87
C LYS A 122 5.49 -1.93 17.85
N MET A 123 6.06 -2.14 16.68
CA MET A 123 5.46 -2.94 15.62
C MET A 123 5.76 -4.43 15.85
N GLU A 124 4.82 -5.27 15.43
CA GLU A 124 4.93 -6.72 15.45
C GLU A 124 5.53 -7.20 14.13
N VAL A 125 6.54 -8.06 14.23
CA VAL A 125 7.26 -8.62 13.09
C VAL A 125 6.63 -9.95 12.70
N HIS A 126 6.21 -10.08 11.44
CA HIS A 126 5.56 -11.30 10.96
C HIS A 126 6.17 -11.82 9.66
N PRO A 127 6.52 -13.11 9.58
CA PRO A 127 6.81 -13.73 8.29
C PRO A 127 5.49 -13.81 7.51
N TYR A 128 5.48 -13.27 6.29
CA TYR A 128 4.27 -13.18 5.48
C TYR A 128 4.34 -14.16 4.29
N TYR A 129 3.20 -14.81 4.00
CA TYR A 129 3.04 -15.85 2.97
C TYR A 129 3.99 -17.08 3.02
N GLY A 130 4.66 -17.33 4.16
CA GLY A 130 5.27 -18.62 4.48
C GLY A 130 6.51 -19.03 3.67
N ALA A 131 6.84 -18.33 2.58
CA ALA A 131 8.05 -18.57 1.79
C ALA A 131 9.33 -18.04 2.46
N GLY A 132 9.17 -17.30 3.57
CA GLY A 132 10.27 -16.87 4.42
C GLY A 132 11.10 -15.70 3.87
N ARG A 133 10.60 -14.96 2.89
CA ARG A 133 11.36 -13.88 2.21
C ARG A 133 10.71 -12.50 2.29
N ALA A 134 9.58 -12.41 2.98
CA ALA A 134 8.94 -11.13 3.30
C ALA A 134 8.62 -11.16 4.79
N ILE A 135 9.21 -10.21 5.51
CA ILE A 135 9.06 -9.98 6.93
C ILE A 135 8.50 -8.57 7.06
N ILE A 136 7.19 -8.50 7.24
CA ILE A 136 6.52 -7.22 7.40
C ILE A 136 6.44 -6.85 8.87
N ASP A 137 6.48 -5.54 9.14
CA ASP A 137 6.20 -4.98 10.46
C ASP A 137 4.78 -4.42 10.46
N SER A 138 3.95 -4.77 11.45
CA SER A 138 2.58 -4.25 11.55
C SER A 138 2.28 -3.61 12.91
N CYS A 139 1.48 -2.55 12.92
CA CYS A 139 1.05 -1.90 14.15
C CYS A 139 -0.34 -2.38 14.57
N ALA A 140 -0.45 -3.01 15.74
CA ALA A 140 -1.72 -3.50 16.27
C ALA A 140 -2.74 -2.38 16.53
N THR A 141 -2.30 -1.16 16.86
CA THR A 141 -3.16 -0.01 17.14
C THR A 141 -3.59 0.73 15.88
N CYS A 142 -2.62 1.14 15.07
CA CYS A 142 -2.86 1.98 13.89
C CYS A 142 -3.25 1.18 12.64
N LYS A 143 -3.05 -0.14 12.66
CA LYS A 143 -3.21 -1.03 11.50
C LYS A 143 -2.33 -0.64 10.31
N LEU A 144 -1.24 0.11 10.56
CA LEU A 144 -0.23 0.40 9.56
C LEU A 144 0.68 -0.81 9.35
N VAL A 145 1.13 -0.99 8.12
CA VAL A 145 2.07 -2.04 7.71
C VAL A 145 3.27 -1.37 7.05
N TRP A 146 4.47 -1.70 7.53
CA TRP A 146 5.72 -1.31 6.91
C TRP A 146 6.29 -2.50 6.14
N VAL A 147 6.77 -2.22 4.93
CA VAL A 147 7.29 -3.19 3.99
C VAL A 147 8.62 -2.67 3.46
N ASP A 148 9.69 -3.44 3.62
CA ASP A 148 11.02 -3.04 3.15
C ASP A 148 11.12 -3.22 1.62
N GLN A 149 12.14 -2.57 1.02
CA GLN A 149 12.34 -2.64 -0.42
C GLN A 149 12.53 -4.09 -0.90
N GLY A 150 11.80 -4.45 -1.96
CA GLY A 150 11.84 -5.75 -2.61
C GLY A 150 10.89 -6.79 -2.00
N GLU A 151 10.31 -6.52 -0.83
CA GLU A 151 9.44 -7.49 -0.15
C GLU A 151 8.11 -7.69 -0.88
N LEU A 152 7.54 -6.64 -1.48
CA LEU A 152 6.32 -6.80 -2.28
C LEU A 152 6.58 -7.68 -3.51
N THR A 153 7.74 -7.53 -4.13
CA THR A 153 8.19 -8.41 -5.21
C THR A 153 8.37 -9.85 -4.70
N ASN A 154 8.92 -10.05 -3.50
CA ASN A 154 9.03 -11.39 -2.91
C ASN A 154 7.64 -12.00 -2.62
N LEU A 155 6.69 -11.21 -2.14
CA LEU A 155 5.31 -11.65 -1.86
C LEU A 155 4.55 -12.04 -3.13
N GLU A 156 4.70 -11.28 -4.20
CA GLU A 156 4.14 -11.58 -5.52
C GLU A 156 4.61 -12.96 -6.02
N ARG A 157 5.90 -13.26 -5.87
CA ARG A 157 6.54 -14.48 -6.38
C ARG A 157 6.51 -15.67 -5.42
N SER A 158 6.01 -15.48 -4.20
CA SER A 158 5.98 -16.54 -3.18
C SER A 158 5.01 -17.66 -3.58
N PRO A 159 5.37 -18.95 -3.40
CA PRO A 159 4.47 -20.08 -3.60
C PRO A 159 3.17 -19.98 -2.80
N GLY A 160 2.19 -20.82 -3.11
CA GLY A 160 0.95 -20.96 -2.35
C GLY A 160 -0.30 -20.47 -3.08
N ARG A 161 -1.43 -20.44 -2.38
CA ARG A 161 -2.73 -20.11 -2.98
C ARG A 161 -2.68 -18.72 -3.63
N ARG A 162 -3.11 -18.68 -4.89
CA ARG A 162 -3.45 -17.48 -5.66
C ARG A 162 -4.95 -17.58 -5.89
N SER A 163 -5.76 -16.97 -5.03
CA SER A 163 -7.18 -16.80 -5.36
C SER A 163 -7.26 -15.71 -6.42
N PRO A 164 -8.10 -15.86 -7.47
CA PRO A 164 -8.35 -14.76 -8.38
C PRO A 164 -8.87 -13.57 -7.58
N ALA A 165 -8.48 -12.35 -7.96
CA ALA A 165 -9.13 -11.13 -7.50
C ALA A 165 -10.64 -11.36 -7.61
N MET A 166 -11.38 -11.04 -6.55
CA MET A 166 -12.79 -11.40 -6.41
C MET A 166 -13.63 -10.71 -7.49
N MET A 167 -13.69 -11.32 -8.67
CA MET A 167 -14.63 -11.04 -9.75
C MET A 167 -15.10 -12.41 -10.27
N GLU A 168 -16.37 -12.70 -9.99
CA GLU A 168 -17.13 -13.95 -10.25
C GLU A 168 -16.73 -15.21 -9.48
N VAL A 169 -17.38 -15.45 -8.32
CA VAL A 169 -18.25 -16.63 -8.12
C VAL A 169 -19.34 -16.27 -7.09
N LEU A 170 -20.52 -15.86 -7.53
CA LEU A 170 -21.72 -16.02 -6.69
C LEU A 170 -22.26 -17.44 -6.93
N PRO A 171 -22.27 -18.34 -5.93
CA PRO A 171 -23.01 -19.58 -6.05
C PRO A 171 -24.51 -19.24 -6.12
N ARG A 172 -25.22 -19.83 -7.08
CA ARG A 172 -26.68 -19.76 -7.18
C ARG A 172 -27.28 -20.32 -5.88
N VAL A 173 -28.00 -19.50 -5.13
CA VAL A 173 -28.81 -19.96 -3.99
C VAL A 173 -30.28 -19.64 -4.29
N GLY A 174 -31.10 -20.68 -4.32
CA GLY A 174 -32.56 -20.58 -4.41
C GLY A 174 -33.16 -19.96 -3.15
N SER A 175 -34.26 -19.25 -3.35
CA SER A 175 -35.12 -18.65 -2.32
C SER A 175 -35.89 -19.71 -1.50
N PRO A 176 -36.70 -19.32 -0.50
CA PRO A 176 -36.35 -18.62 0.73
C PRO A 176 -36.88 -19.40 1.97
N SER A 177 -36.39 -19.11 3.18
CA SER A 177 -37.19 -19.24 4.41
C SER A 177 -36.59 -18.45 5.58
N THR A 178 -37.50 -17.71 6.21
CA THR A 178 -37.46 -16.86 7.41
C THR A 178 -36.92 -17.54 8.67
N VAL A 179 -36.21 -16.82 9.55
CA VAL A 179 -36.68 -16.39 10.91
C VAL A 179 -35.88 -15.17 11.38
N ALA A 180 -36.50 -14.39 12.27
CA ALA A 180 -36.14 -13.07 12.76
C ALA A 180 -35.10 -13.02 13.89
N GLY A 181 -34.42 -11.87 13.97
CA GLY A 181 -34.25 -11.07 15.19
C GLY A 181 -33.10 -11.41 16.12
N GLU A 182 -32.10 -10.53 16.18
CA GLU A 182 -31.47 -10.04 17.42
C GLU A 182 -30.61 -8.79 17.10
N GLU A 183 -30.83 -7.72 17.87
CA GLU A 183 -30.13 -6.43 17.84
C GLU A 183 -28.81 -6.52 18.63
N GLU A 184 -27.72 -5.96 18.12
CA GLU A 184 -26.57 -5.44 18.91
C GLU A 184 -25.66 -4.64 17.93
N SER A 185 -25.79 -3.31 17.89
CA SER A 185 -25.03 -2.31 18.66
C SER A 185 -23.67 -1.93 18.05
N ASP A 186 -23.63 -0.66 17.64
CA ASP A 186 -22.53 0.16 17.14
C ASP A 186 -21.10 -0.16 17.62
N ALA A 187 -20.16 -0.21 16.65
CA ALA A 187 -18.81 0.34 16.77
C ALA A 187 -18.10 0.40 15.40
N SER A 188 -18.62 1.21 14.47
CA SER A 188 -17.87 1.60 13.25
C SER A 188 -16.80 2.64 13.59
N GLY A 189 -15.79 2.20 14.35
CA GLY A 189 -14.67 3.04 14.78
C GLY A 189 -13.57 3.15 13.72
N ASN A 190 -13.69 4.15 12.86
CA ASN A 190 -12.60 5.02 12.39
C ASN A 190 -11.28 4.33 11.93
N GLN A 191 -11.33 3.60 10.82
CA GLN A 191 -10.17 2.89 10.23
C GLN A 191 -9.30 3.77 9.32
N ASP A 192 -9.79 4.95 8.93
CA ASP A 192 -9.13 5.85 7.97
C ASP A 192 -8.11 6.80 8.60
N ALA A 193 -8.04 6.87 9.92
CA ALA A 193 -7.44 8.03 10.59
C ALA A 193 -5.91 8.11 10.54
N VAL A 194 -5.13 7.07 10.18
CA VAL A 194 -3.66 7.16 10.36
C VAL A 194 -2.94 7.65 9.11
N LEU A 195 -3.29 7.15 7.91
CA LEU A 195 -2.92 7.83 6.67
C LEU A 195 -3.62 9.19 6.61
N THR A 196 -4.90 9.29 6.93
CA THR A 196 -5.61 10.59 6.88
C THR A 196 -5.13 11.61 7.92
N LYS A 197 -4.48 11.20 9.02
CA LYS A 197 -3.88 12.13 10.00
C LYS A 197 -2.42 12.46 9.71
N ALA A 198 -1.71 11.62 8.96
CA ALA A 198 -0.42 11.95 8.33
C ALA A 198 -0.60 12.87 7.09
N ILE A 199 -1.71 12.73 6.35
CA ILE A 199 -2.01 13.49 5.13
C ILE A 199 -3.01 14.66 5.37
N GLY A 200 -3.46 14.86 6.62
CA GLY A 200 -4.46 15.88 7.00
C GLY A 200 -5.91 15.48 6.70
N GLN A 201 -6.85 15.94 7.55
CA GLN A 201 -8.29 15.58 7.54
C GLN A 201 -9.06 15.90 6.24
N GLY A 202 -8.39 16.45 5.22
CA GLY A 202 -8.93 16.68 3.88
C GLY A 202 -8.00 16.18 2.77
N GLY A 203 -7.17 15.15 3.02
CA GLY A 203 -6.08 14.77 2.12
C GLY A 203 -6.32 13.56 1.24
N LEU A 204 -7.01 12.51 1.69
CA LEU A 204 -7.18 11.28 0.89
C LEU A 204 -8.57 11.20 0.25
N LEU A 205 -9.63 11.50 1.01
CA LEU A 205 -11.00 11.47 0.51
C LEU A 205 -11.30 12.66 -0.43
N GLU A 206 -10.73 13.84 -0.18
CA GLU A 206 -10.80 14.99 -1.11
C GLU A 206 -9.91 14.80 -2.32
N LEU A 207 -8.74 14.15 -2.19
CA LEU A 207 -7.89 13.84 -3.34
C LEU A 207 -8.56 12.79 -4.23
N VAL A 208 -9.16 11.74 -3.67
CA VAL A 208 -9.97 10.76 -4.42
C VAL A 208 -11.24 11.40 -5.01
N LYS A 209 -11.94 12.31 -4.30
CA LYS A 209 -13.09 13.06 -4.83
C LYS A 209 -12.70 14.09 -5.91
N MET A 210 -11.50 14.67 -5.84
CA MET A 210 -10.94 15.55 -6.88
C MET A 210 -10.38 14.77 -8.09
N LEU A 211 -10.08 13.48 -7.93
CA LEU A 211 -9.57 12.60 -8.98
C LEU A 211 -10.69 11.85 -9.73
N LEU A 212 -11.87 11.71 -9.12
CA LEU A 212 -13.06 11.05 -9.69
C LEU A 212 -14.21 12.02 -10.03
N GLY A 213 -13.98 13.34 -9.89
CA GLY A 213 -14.90 14.41 -10.26
C GLY A 213 -14.55 15.05 -11.60
#